data_AF-A0A7Y6X825-F1
#
_entry.id   AF-A0A7Y6X825-F1
#
_cell.length_a   1.000
_cell.length_b   1.000
_cell.length_c   1.000
_cell.angle_alpha   90.00
_cell.angle_beta   90.00
_cell.angle_gamma   90.00
#
_symmetry.space_group_name_H-M   'P 1'
#
loop_
_entity.id
_entity.type
_entity.pdbx_description
1 polymer ?
#
loop_
_entity_poly.entity_id
_entity_poly.type
_entity_poly.pdbx_seq_one_letter_code
_entity_poly.pdbx_strand_id
1 'polypeptide(L)'
;MTSQVPGPVGPGRARGSLERERRQAYWLVAPAVLVLAAVALYPILAAVWLSLHRFILVFGERRFVGLGNYAYLLGDARFWS
;
A
#
# COMPACT_ATOMS: atom_id res chain seq x y z
N MET A 1 9.76 -51.98 40.37
CA MET A 1 10.55 -50.89 39.78
C MET A 1 10.39 -50.95 38.26
N THR A 2 9.36 -50.31 37.72
CA THR A 2 9.12 -50.19 36.26
C THR A 2 9.13 -48.71 35.93
N SER A 3 10.27 -48.22 35.46
CA SER A 3 10.42 -46.85 34.96
C SER A 3 9.71 -46.74 33.61
N GLN A 4 8.48 -46.24 33.63
CA GLN A 4 7.82 -45.74 32.44
C GLN A 4 8.63 -44.55 31.90
N VAL A 5 9.26 -44.72 30.75
CA VAL A 5 9.96 -43.66 30.03
C VAL A 5 8.92 -42.82 29.28
N PRO A 6 8.80 -41.50 29.54
CA PRO A 6 7.87 -40.64 28.82
C PRO A 6 8.24 -40.61 27.33
N GLY A 7 7.30 -40.98 26.47
CA GLY A 7 7.49 -40.90 25.01
C GLY A 7 7.68 -39.45 24.54
N PRO A 8 8.49 -39.22 23.48
CA PRO A 8 8.79 -37.88 22.99
C PRO A 8 7.51 -37.17 22.52
N VAL A 9 7.28 -35.97 23.06
CA VAL A 9 6.17 -35.09 22.67
C VAL A 9 6.41 -34.63 21.23
N GLY A 10 5.59 -35.13 20.29
CA GLY A 10 5.77 -34.87 18.85
C GLY A 10 5.59 -33.38 18.47
N PRO A 11 6.45 -32.81 17.60
CA PRO A 11 6.48 -31.38 17.25
C PRO A 11 5.30 -30.87 16.39
N GLY A 12 4.31 -31.72 16.07
CA GLY A 12 3.25 -31.41 15.12
C GLY A 12 2.20 -30.42 15.60
N ARG A 13 1.98 -30.30 16.92
CA ARG A 13 0.90 -29.44 17.47
C ARG A 13 1.32 -27.98 17.65
N ALA A 14 2.62 -27.69 17.77
CA ALA A 14 3.16 -26.34 17.98
C ALA A 14 3.16 -25.47 16.70
N ARG A 15 3.28 -26.07 15.50
CA ARG A 15 3.25 -25.31 14.24
C ARG A 15 1.88 -24.67 13.98
N GLY A 16 0.79 -25.38 14.31
CA GLY A 16 -0.57 -24.88 14.10
C GLY A 16 -0.99 -23.76 15.06
N SER A 17 -0.37 -23.65 16.24
CA SER A 17 -0.62 -22.55 17.19
C SER A 17 0.13 -21.27 16.79
N LEU A 18 1.38 -21.40 16.35
CA LEU A 18 2.20 -20.27 15.88
C LEU A 18 1.58 -19.54 14.67
N GLU A 19 0.99 -20.28 13.74
CA GLU A 19 0.32 -19.71 12.55
C GLU A 19 -0.95 -18.94 12.92
N ARG A 20 -1.70 -19.42 13.93
CA ARG A 20 -2.92 -18.76 14.44
C ARG A 20 -2.58 -17.48 15.20
N GLU A 21 -1.53 -17.52 16.01
CA GLU A 21 -1.04 -16.39 16.78
C GLU A 21 -0.52 -15.26 15.88
N ARG A 22 0.22 -15.59 14.82
CA ARG A 22 0.63 -14.62 13.78
C ARG A 22 -0.56 -13.95 13.10
N ARG A 23 -1.59 -14.72 12.73
CA ARG A 23 -2.79 -14.17 12.10
C ARG A 23 -3.52 -13.21 13.03
N GLN A 24 -3.60 -13.51 14.33
CA GLN A 24 -4.18 -12.62 15.33
C GLN A 24 -3.36 -11.33 15.51
N ALA A 25 -2.02 -11.43 15.51
CA ALA A 25 -1.15 -10.26 15.55
C ALA A 25 -1.37 -9.32 14.35
N TYR A 26 -1.57 -9.86 13.14
CA TYR A 26 -1.90 -9.04 11.97
C TYR A 26 -3.23 -8.28 12.12
N TRP A 27 -4.26 -8.87 12.71
CA TRP A 27 -5.53 -8.17 12.93
C TRP A 27 -5.41 -6.99 13.89
N LEU A 28 -4.52 -7.07 14.87
CA LEU A 28 -4.25 -5.96 15.80
C LEU A 28 -3.47 -4.81 15.13
N VAL A 29 -2.55 -5.14 14.22
CA VAL A 29 -1.66 -4.15 13.57
C VAL A 29 -2.26 -3.59 12.27
N ALA A 30 -3.11 -4.35 11.58
CA ALA A 30 -3.76 -3.97 10.33
C ALA A 30 -4.44 -2.59 10.36
N PRO A 31 -5.24 -2.19 11.38
CA PRO A 31 -5.87 -0.87 11.37
C PRO A 31 -4.85 0.27 11.44
N ALA A 32 -3.78 0.12 12.23
CA ALA A 32 -2.72 1.12 12.31
C ALA A 32 -1.98 1.25 10.96
N VAL A 33 -1.64 0.12 10.34
CA VAL A 33 -1.00 0.11 9.00
C VAL A 33 -1.90 0.70 7.94
N LEU A 34 -3.21 0.42 7.97
CA LEU A 34 -4.19 1.01 7.05
C LEU A 34 -4.24 2.53 7.17
N VAL A 35 -4.28 3.06 8.40
CA VAL A 35 -4.29 4.51 8.63
C VAL A 35 -2.98 5.14 8.15
N LEU A 36 -1.83 4.55 8.49
CA LEU A 36 -0.52 5.04 8.04
C LEU A 36 -0.39 5.01 6.52
N ALA A 37 -0.80 3.91 5.89
CA ALA A 37 -0.81 3.77 4.44
C ALA A 37 -1.73 4.81 3.80
N ALA A 38 -2.95 5.02 4.33
CA ALA A 38 -3.88 6.02 3.83
C ALA A 38 -3.28 7.43 3.90
N VAL A 39 -2.67 7.81 5.03
CA VAL A 39 -2.02 9.13 5.19
C VAL A 39 -0.85 9.30 4.22
N ALA A 40 -0.04 8.26 4.02
CA ALA A 40 1.10 8.31 3.11
C ALA A 40 0.69 8.31 1.62
N LEU A 41 -0.33 7.53 1.25
CA LEU A 41 -0.79 7.37 -0.13
C LEU A 41 -1.72 8.52 -0.57
N TYR A 42 -2.48 9.11 0.34
CA TYR A 42 -3.41 10.19 0.03
C TYR A 42 -2.79 11.35 -0.76
N PRO A 43 -1.66 11.98 -0.35
CA PRO A 43 -1.07 13.08 -1.09
C PRO A 43 -0.52 12.64 -2.46
N ILE A 44 -0.03 11.40 -2.58
CA ILE A 44 0.45 10.85 -3.84
C ILE A 44 -0.70 10.71 -4.83
N LEU A 45 -1.81 10.11 -4.39
CA LEU A 45 -3.02 9.97 -5.20
C LEU A 45 -3.60 11.34 -5.56
N ALA A 46 -3.60 12.29 -4.63
CA ALA A 46 -4.04 13.66 -4.89
C ALA A 46 -3.14 14.36 -5.92
N ALA A 47 -1.82 14.18 -5.85
CA ALA A 47 -0.88 14.73 -6.83
C ALA A 47 -1.03 14.09 -8.21
N VAL A 48 -1.22 12.76 -8.28
CA VAL A 48 -1.52 12.06 -9.53
C VAL A 48 -2.84 12.56 -10.11
N TRP A 49 -3.89 12.65 -9.29
CA TRP A 49 -5.18 13.21 -9.70
C TRP A 49 -5.03 14.63 -10.24
N LEU A 50 -4.31 15.49 -9.52
CA LEU A 50 -4.02 16.85 -9.95
C LEU A 50 -3.21 16.89 -11.25
N SER A 51 -2.25 15.99 -11.46
CA SER A 51 -1.45 15.92 -12.69
C SER A 51 -2.30 15.58 -13.94
N LEU A 52 -3.39 14.83 -13.75
CA LEU A 52 -4.36 14.49 -14.79
C LEU A 52 -5.35 15.63 -15.08
N HIS A 53 -5.40 16.66 -14.24
CA HIS A 53 -6.27 17.83 -14.40
C HIS A 53 -5.45 19.07 -14.75
N ARG A 54 -5.91 19.86 -15.71
CA ARG A 54 -5.30 21.17 -15.98
C ARG A 54 -6.06 22.21 -15.18
N PHE A 55 -5.42 22.79 -14.17
CA PHE A 55 -5.93 23.95 -13.45
C PHE A 55 -5.44 25.23 -14.14
N ILE A 56 -6.34 25.93 -14.83
CA ILE A 56 -6.07 27.28 -15.32
C ILE A 56 -6.67 28.24 -14.29
N LEU A 57 -5.83 28.74 -13.37
CA LEU A 57 -6.29 29.62 -12.27
C LEU A 57 -6.99 30.90 -12.77
N VAL A 58 -6.70 31.32 -14.00
CA VAL A 58 -7.22 32.56 -14.60
C VAL A 58 -8.70 32.47 -14.98
N PHE A 59 -9.22 31.29 -15.33
CA PHE A 59 -10.60 31.14 -15.83
C PHE A 59 -11.51 30.29 -14.95
N GLY A 60 -11.00 29.73 -13.85
CA GLY A 60 -11.79 28.89 -12.94
C GLY A 60 -12.29 27.56 -13.53
N GLU A 61 -11.97 27.27 -14.79
CA GLU A 61 -12.35 26.03 -15.45
C GLU A 61 -11.45 24.87 -15.02
N ARG A 62 -12.08 23.80 -14.52
CA ARG A 62 -11.42 22.51 -14.26
C ARG A 62 -11.68 21.61 -15.45
N ARG A 63 -10.69 21.45 -16.33
CA ARG A 63 -10.80 20.53 -17.48
C ARG A 63 -9.99 19.27 -17.17
N PHE A 64 -10.64 18.11 -17.21
CA PHE A 64 -9.97 16.82 -17.14
C PHE A 64 -9.22 16.61 -18.45
N VAL A 65 -7.89 16.56 -18.41
CA VAL A 65 -7.05 16.40 -19.61
C VAL A 65 -6.41 15.00 -19.65
N GLY A 66 -6.62 14.18 -18.61
CA GLY A 66 -6.05 12.84 -18.50
C GLY A 66 -4.53 12.86 -18.60
N LEU A 67 -3.94 11.91 -19.34
CA LEU A 67 -2.50 11.87 -19.63
C LEU A 67 -2.03 12.94 -20.63
N GLY A 68 -2.91 13.86 -21.08
CA GLY A 68 -2.58 14.88 -22.08
C GLY A 68 -1.45 15.85 -21.66
N ASN A 69 -1.20 16.02 -20.36
CA ASN A 69 -0.03 16.77 -19.87
C ASN A 69 1.30 16.06 -20.18
N TYR A 70 1.34 14.73 -20.11
CA TYR A 70 2.53 13.96 -20.44
C TYR A 70 2.77 13.91 -21.96
N ALA A 71 1.71 13.79 -22.76
CA ALA A 71 1.82 13.82 -24.22
C ALA A 71 2.32 15.17 -24.77
N TYR A 72 1.94 16.29 -24.13
CA TYR A 72 2.43 17.62 -24.51
C TYR A 72 3.90 17.83 -24.12
N LEU A 73 4.32 17.35 -22.94
CA LEU A 73 5.73 17.42 -22.50
C LEU A 73 6.65 16.49 -23.31
N LEU A 74 6.19 15.29 -23.67
CA LEU A 74 6.95 14.35 -24.50
C LEU A 74 7.05 14.79 -25.97
N GLY A 75 6.16 15.67 -26.44
CA GLY A 75 6.14 16.19 -27.81
C GLY A 75 6.79 17.57 -28.00
N ASP A 76 7.18 18.27 -26.93
CA ASP A 76 7.82 19.59 -27.04
C ASP A 76 9.34 19.43 -27.25
N ALA A 77 9.81 19.74 -28.46
CA ALA A 77 11.22 19.69 -28.83
C ALA A 77 12.11 20.63 -27.98
N ARG A 78 11.52 21.65 -27.32
CA ARG A 78 12.26 22.57 -26.41
C ARG A 78 12.63 21.95 -25.07
N PHE A 79 12.05 20.79 -24.72
CA PHE A 79 12.45 20.05 -23.51
C PHE A 79 13.74 19.22 -23.75
N TRP A 80 14.09 18.96 -25.01
CA TRP A 80 15.20 18.11 -25.42
C TRP A 80 16.39 18.90 -26.03
N SER A 81 16.33 20.23 -26.04
CA SER A 81 17.39 21.12 -26.55
C SER A 81 18.07 21.91 -25.45
#